data_AF-A0A2N3WEC0-F1
#
_entry.id   AF-A0A2N3WEC0-F1
#
_cell.length_a   1.000
_cell.length_b   1.000
_cell.length_c   1.000
_cell.angle_alpha   90.00
_cell.angle_beta   90.00
_cell.angle_gamma   90.00
#
_symmetry.space_group_name_H-M   'P 1'
#
loop_
_entity.id
_entity.type
_entity.pdbx_description
1 polymer ?
#
loop_
_entity_poly.entity_id
_entity_poly.type
_entity_poly.pdbx_seq_one_letter_code
_entity_poly.pdbx_strand_id
1 'polypeptide(L)' 'MYALSELGELQLSRPAADAPVTIVAAWHERRAVVLEHLAAESPADPTATQAAKSAHRYAARLASAPVAA' A
#
# COMPACT_ATOMS: atom_id res chain seq x y z
N MET A 1 -12.09 -1.53 13.03
CA MET A 1 -11.27 -0.70 13.95
C MET A 1 -9.77 -1.03 13.91
N TYR A 2 -9.36 -2.29 13.72
CA TYR A 2 -7.94 -2.66 13.62
C TYR A 2 -7.21 -2.09 12.39
N ALA A 3 -7.91 -1.95 11.26
CA ALA A 3 -7.29 -1.51 10.01
C ALA A 3 -6.82 -0.04 10.01
N LEU A 4 -7.46 0.83 10.80
CA LEU A 4 -6.99 2.23 10.96
C LEU A 4 -5.69 2.28 11.77
N SER A 5 -5.60 1.50 12.85
CA SER A 5 -4.38 1.37 13.65
C SER A 5 -3.24 0.78 12.83
N GLU A 6 -3.50 -0.31 12.09
CA GLU A 6 -2.50 -0.92 11.21
C GLU A 6 -2.06 0.03 10.10
N LEU A 7 -2.98 0.82 9.51
CA LEU A 7 -2.61 1.83 8.53
C LEU A 7 -1.69 2.89 9.13
N GLY A 8 -1.94 3.32 10.37
CA GLY A 8 -1.10 4.26 11.11
C GLY A 8 0.32 3.72 11.32
N GLU A 9 0.45 2.50 11.83
CA GLU A 9 1.74 1.83 12.01
C GLU A 9 2.48 1.68 10.68
N LEU A 10 1.76 1.31 9.62
CA LEU A 10 2.36 1.15 8.30
C LEU A 10 2.85 2.48 7.72
N GLN A 11 2.18 3.61 7.99
CA GLN A 11 2.69 4.93 7.59
C GLN A 11 3.96 5.30 8.34
N LEU A 12 4.06 4.95 9.62
CA LEU A 12 5.27 5.18 10.42
C LEU A 12 6.44 4.31 9.98
N SER A 13 6.17 3.12 9.42
CA SER A 13 7.17 2.21 8.87
C SER A 13 7.45 2.44 7.38
N ARG A 14 7.11 3.60 6.82
CA ARG A 14 7.32 3.86 5.39
C ARG A 14 8.81 3.77 5.04
N PRO A 15 9.19 2.99 4.01
CA PRO A 15 10.58 2.92 3.58
C PRO A 15 11.14 4.30 3.20
N ALA A 16 12.44 4.48 3.44
CA ALA A 16 13.18 5.64 2.98
C ALA A 16 13.22 5.69 1.44
N ALA A 17 13.51 6.87 0.88
CA ALA A 17 13.48 7.08 -0.57
C ALA A 17 14.54 6.28 -1.34
N ASP A 18 15.62 5.90 -0.66
CA ASP A 18 16.73 5.09 -1.15
C ASP A 18 16.58 3.60 -0.82
N ALA A 19 15.47 3.20 -0.19
CA ALA A 19 15.21 1.79 0.10
C ALA A 19 15.12 0.98 -1.20
N PRO A 20 15.52 -0.31 -1.18
CA PRO A 20 15.40 -1.17 -2.36
C PRO A 20 13.97 -1.20 -2.90
N VAL A 21 13.83 -1.15 -4.23
CA VAL A 21 12.54 -1.12 -4.93
C VAL A 21 11.62 -2.28 -4.49
N THR A 22 12.19 -3.45 -4.20
CA THR A 22 11.45 -4.61 -3.69
C THR A 22 10.82 -4.37 -2.31
N ILE A 23 11.50 -3.64 -1.42
CA ILE A 23 10.98 -3.25 -0.09
C ILE A 23 9.87 -2.21 -0.25
N VAL A 24 10.06 -1.23 -1.13
CA VAL A 24 9.03 -0.21 -1.42
C VAL A 24 7.79 -0.86 -2.02
N ALA A 25 7.95 -1.79 -2.97
CA ALA A 25 6.85 -2.54 -3.57
C ALA A 25 6.07 -3.35 -2.52
N ALA A 26 6.77 -4.09 -1.66
CA ALA A 26 6.15 -4.87 -0.58
C ALA A 26 5.37 -3.98 0.41
N TRP A 27 5.90 -2.80 0.75
CA TRP A 27 5.20 -1.85 1.60
C TRP A 27 3.90 -1.35 0.95
N HIS A 28 3.94 -1.01 -0.35
CA HIS A 28 2.75 -0.57 -1.07
C HIS A 28 1.70 -1.68 -1.19
N GLU A 29 2.13 -2.92 -1.37
CA GLU A 29 1.22 -4.07 -1.42
C GLU A 29 0.52 -4.28 -0.07
N ARG A 30 1.28 -4.25 1.03
CA ARG A 30 0.69 -4.33 2.38
C ARG A 30 -0.26 -3.17 2.66
N ARG A 31 0.07 -1.95 2.21
CA ARG A 31 -0.81 -0.78 2.31
C ARG A 31 -2.10 -0.97 1.55
N ALA A 32 -2.05 -1.61 0.40
CA ALA A 32 -3.24 -1.89 -0.40
C ALA A 32 -4.21 -2.81 0.35
N VAL A 33 -3.72 -3.93 0.90
CA VAL A 33 -4.53 -4.88 1.69
C VAL A 33 -5.22 -4.21 2.88
N VAL A 34 -4.49 -3.38 3.64
CA VAL A 34 -5.09 -2.64 4.77
C VAL A 34 -6.19 -1.68 4.31
N LEU A 35 -6.00 -1.02 3.16
CA LEU A 35 -7.02 -0.15 2.57
C LEU A 35 -8.24 -0.92 2.06
N GLU A 36 -8.07 -2.16 1.58
CA GLU A 36 -9.20 -3.04 1.24
C GLU A 36 -10.02 -3.40 2.48
N HIS A 37 -9.35 -3.67 3.61
CA HIS A 37 -10.04 -3.93 4.87
C HIS A 37 -10.82 -2.70 5.35
N LEU A 38 -10.24 -1.50 5.23
CA LEU A 38 -10.95 -0.24 5.50
C LEU A 38 -12.14 -0.02 4.57
N ALA A 39 -12.00 -0.34 3.28
CA ALA A 39 -13.08 -0.25 2.32
C ALA A 39 -14.24 -1.20 2.65
N ALA A 40 -13.94 -2.41 3.14
CA ALA A 40 -14.94 -3.36 3.60
C ALA A 40 -15.66 -2.89 4.88
N GLU A 41 -14.96 -2.18 5.78
CA GLU A 41 -15.57 -1.58 6.98
C GLU A 41 -16.46 -0.37 6.66
N SER A 42 -16.21 0.35 5.55
CA SER A 42 -17.00 1.53 5.13
C SER A 42 -17.35 1.51 3.63
N PRO A 43 -18.28 0.66 3.19
CA PRO A 43 -18.56 0.43 1.77
C PRO A 43 -19.13 1.64 1.02
N ALA A 44 -19.73 2.60 1.75
CA ALA A 44 -20.31 3.81 1.19
C ALA A 44 -19.25 4.85 0.79
N ASP A 45 -18.00 4.72 1.26
CA ASP A 45 -16.89 5.61 0.92
C ASP A 45 -15.97 4.95 -0.12
N PRO A 46 -15.98 5.39 -1.38
CA PRO A 46 -15.13 4.81 -2.42
C PRO A 46 -13.65 5.16 -2.26
N THR A 47 -13.29 6.09 -1.36
CA THR A 47 -11.92 6.61 -1.19
C THR A 47 -10.94 5.49 -0.83
N ALA A 48 -11.29 4.64 0.13
CA ALA A 48 -10.45 3.51 0.55
C ALA A 48 -10.24 2.50 -0.59
N THR A 49 -11.31 2.19 -1.34
CA THR A 49 -11.25 1.31 -2.52
C THR A 49 -10.31 1.87 -3.59
N GLN A 50 -10.43 3.16 -3.90
CA GLN A 50 -9.61 3.80 -4.93
C GLN A 50 -8.14 3.89 -4.50
N ALA A 51 -7.89 4.14 -3.21
CA ALA A 51 -6.56 4.16 -2.63
C ALA A 51 -5.90 2.77 -2.67
N ALA A 52 -6.64 1.70 -2.34
CA ALA A 52 -6.17 0.31 -2.42
C ALA A 52 -5.75 -0.06 -3.85
N LYS A 53 -6.64 0.17 -4.84
CA LYS A 53 -6.35 -0.06 -6.26
C LYS A 53 -5.11 0.70 -6.74
N SER A 54 -4.94 1.93 -6.29
CA SER A 54 -3.77 2.73 -6.68
C SER A 54 -2.48 2.22 -6.07
N ALA A 55 -2.53 1.74 -4.81
CA ALA A 55 -1.40 1.11 -4.15
C ALA A 55 -0.97 -0.20 -4.83
N HIS A 56 -1.90 -1.11 -5.14
CA HIS A 56 -1.60 -2.33 -5.91
C HIS A 56 -0.98 -2.02 -7.27
N ARG A 57 -1.55 -1.07 -8.03
CA ARG A 57 -0.98 -0.69 -9.33
C ARG A 57 0.44 -0.17 -9.21
N TYR A 58 0.74 0.58 -8.15
CA TYR A 58 2.08 1.10 -7.93
C TYR A 58 3.06 -0.02 -7.51
N ALA A 59 2.65 -0.90 -6.59
CA ALA A 59 3.44 -2.07 -6.20
C ALA A 59 3.79 -2.96 -7.40
N ALA A 60 2.78 -3.26 -8.25
CA ALA A 60 2.97 -4.04 -9.46
C ALA A 60 3.94 -3.38 -10.45
N ARG A 61 3.85 -2.05 -10.63
CA ARG A 61 4.79 -1.29 -11.46
C ARG A 61 6.22 -1.40 -10.93
N LEU A 62 6.43 -1.21 -9.64
CA LEU A 62 7.74 -1.34 -9.00
C LEU A 62 8.31 -2.77 -9.12
N ALA A 63 7.47 -3.79 -8.95
CA ALA A 63 7.88 -5.19 -9.09
C ALA A 63 8.22 -5.56 -10.54
N SER A 64 7.61 -4.89 -11.52
CA SER A 64 7.88 -5.09 -12.95
C SER A 64 9.02 -4.22 -13.51
N ALA A 65 9.49 -3.24 -12.73
CA ALA A 65 10.53 -2.33 -13.19
C ALA A 65 11.84 -3.11 -13.37
N PRO A 66 12.54 -2.98 -14.51
CA PRO A 66 13.83 -3.61 -14.68
C PRO A 66 14.76 -3.07 -13.59
N VAL A 67 15.44 -3.99 -12.88
CA VAL A 67 16.51 -3.62 -11.95
C VAL A 67 17.56 -2.86 -12.77
N ALA A 68 17.65 -1.54 -12.57
CA ALA A 68 18.75 -0.78 -13.12
C ALA A 68 20.03 -1.34 -12.47
N ALA A 69 20.84 -2.00 -13.31
CA ALA A 69 22.10 -2.62 -12.92
C ALA A 69 23.16 -1.58 -12.59
#